data_AF-A0A222P0M1-F1
#
_entry.id   AF-A0A222P0M1-F1
#
_cell.length_a   1.000
_cell.length_b   1.000
_cell.length_c   1.000
_cell.angle_alpha   90.00
_cell.angle_beta   90.00
_cell.angle_gamma   90.00
#
_symmetry.space_group_name_H-M   'P 1'
#
loop_
_entity.id
_entity.type
_entity.pdbx_description
1 polymer ?
#
loop_
_entity_poly.entity_id
_entity_poly.type
_entity_poly.pdbx_seq_one_letter_code
_entity_poly.pdbx_strand_id
1 'polypeptide(L)'
;MWLGCRRRKLIVSGIGVHMLELLVIKEINSKGVSVCLKPRLAEVITPTLTNEIRNLQNSIVDKYLSSPWEGYFYVIWYSHRGHGHCGRGLDFNFILSTILSGKEVAFETYIKNLFDLLFLNYIGLGLPVVNCSIIDRDIRGISQEFFFLNQINFIKNATQTSVEDKILSVNLQDISNRQVFPKFLYENNRFYRFSNINLKAMRRLIANTEMPSLDEALIERIKLIFDEIKNETISEIYNLASTNLKLLQRIAQMQMSHLSAPVSNDL
;
A
#
# COMPACT_ATOMS: atom_id res chain seq x y z
N MET A 1 -20.84 -11.49 -1.09
CA MET A 1 -20.93 -12.97 -1.06
C MET A 1 -19.52 -13.54 -0.88
N TRP A 2 -19.08 -13.63 0.38
CA TRP A 2 -17.79 -14.22 0.76
C TRP A 2 -18.04 -15.69 1.07
N LEU A 3 -17.78 -16.57 0.10
CA LEU A 3 -17.84 -18.01 0.30
C LEU A 3 -16.46 -18.61 -0.03
N GLY A 4 -15.88 -19.29 0.96
CA GLY A 4 -14.79 -20.23 0.74
C GLY A 4 -13.37 -19.68 0.89
N CYS A 5 -13.03 -19.13 2.06
CA CYS A 5 -11.63 -18.99 2.46
C CYS A 5 -11.10 -20.38 2.82
N ARG A 6 -10.56 -21.13 1.85
CA ARG A 6 -9.69 -22.27 2.18
C ARG A 6 -8.42 -21.69 2.80
N ARG A 7 -8.34 -21.72 4.12
CA ARG A 7 -7.09 -21.52 4.87
C ARG A 7 -6.08 -22.53 4.32
N ARG A 8 -5.21 -22.12 3.40
CA ARG A 8 -3.92 -22.79 3.26
C ARG A 8 -3.15 -22.39 4.52
N LYS A 9 -3.00 -23.37 5.39
CA LYS A 9 -2.09 -23.35 6.53
C LYS A 9 -0.71 -23.07 5.94
N LEU A 10 -0.26 -21.81 5.99
CA LEU A 10 1.17 -21.54 5.92
C LEU A 10 1.68 -22.06 7.26
N ILE A 11 2.23 -23.29 7.24
CA ILE A 11 2.92 -23.86 8.38
C ILE A 11 4.18 -23.02 8.55
N VAL A 12 4.12 -22.02 9.43
CA VAL A 12 5.30 -21.39 9.99
C VAL A 12 5.44 -21.99 11.38
N SER A 13 6.37 -22.93 11.49
CA SER A 13 6.81 -23.48 12.77
C SER A 13 7.52 -22.38 13.57
N GLY A 14 7.15 -22.20 14.84
CA GLY A 14 7.93 -21.42 15.79
C GLY A 14 7.12 -20.42 16.59
N ILE A 15 6.85 -20.79 17.83
CA ILE A 15 6.44 -20.01 19.01
C ILE A 15 6.57 -18.49 18.85
N GLY A 16 5.41 -17.82 18.84
CA GLY A 16 5.24 -16.38 18.80
C GLY A 16 4.00 -16.06 17.97
N VAL A 17 2.90 -15.66 18.61
CA VAL A 17 1.70 -15.18 17.88
C VAL A 17 2.05 -13.82 17.29
N HIS A 18 2.80 -13.81 16.20
CA HIS A 18 2.89 -12.65 15.32
C HIS A 18 1.50 -12.49 14.69
N MET A 19 0.72 -11.55 15.23
CA MET A 19 -0.55 -11.14 14.64
C MET A 19 -0.23 -10.54 13.25
N LEU A 20 -0.44 -11.36 12.21
CA LEU A 20 -0.20 -11.04 10.80
C LEU A 20 -0.94 -9.76 10.38
N GLU A 21 -0.20 -8.80 9.83
CA GLU A 21 -0.77 -7.55 9.29
C GLU A 21 -1.04 -7.66 7.78
N LEU A 22 -0.41 -8.61 7.10
CA LEU A 22 -0.64 -8.96 5.71
C LEU A 22 -1.33 -10.32 5.59
N LEU A 23 -2.47 -10.36 4.88
CA LEU A 23 -3.19 -11.59 4.57
C LEU A 23 -3.27 -11.84 3.07
N VAL A 24 -2.66 -12.93 2.60
CA VAL A 24 -2.84 -13.42 1.23
C VAL A 24 -4.13 -14.23 1.15
N ILE A 25 -5.10 -13.74 0.37
CA ILE A 25 -6.45 -14.34 0.31
C ILE A 25 -6.54 -15.39 -0.80
N LYS A 26 -5.92 -15.14 -1.97
CA LYS A 26 -6.10 -16.03 -3.13
C LYS A 26 -4.96 -15.90 -4.14
N GLU A 27 -4.28 -17.00 -4.44
CA GLU A 27 -3.52 -17.16 -5.69
C GLU A 27 -4.50 -17.33 -6.85
N ILE A 28 -4.34 -16.57 -7.91
CA ILE A 28 -5.24 -16.52 -9.08
C ILE A 28 -4.60 -17.31 -10.21
N ASN A 29 -4.98 -18.59 -10.36
CA ASN A 29 -4.65 -19.44 -11.52
C ASN A 29 -3.24 -19.19 -12.09
N SER A 30 -2.21 -19.25 -11.22
CA SER A 30 -0.78 -18.93 -11.44
C SER A 30 -0.40 -17.52 -11.94
N LYS A 31 -1.35 -16.67 -12.36
CA LYS A 31 -1.08 -15.33 -12.93
C LYS A 31 -1.30 -14.18 -11.95
N GLY A 32 -1.43 -14.43 -10.65
CA GLY A 32 -1.52 -13.34 -9.69
C GLY A 32 -1.86 -13.75 -8.27
N VAL A 33 -1.94 -12.75 -7.41
CA VAL A 33 -2.25 -12.87 -5.99
C VAL A 33 -3.15 -11.72 -5.53
N SER A 34 -4.13 -12.02 -4.69
CA SER A 34 -4.92 -11.01 -3.98
C SER A 34 -4.43 -10.92 -2.53
N VAL A 35 -4.08 -9.70 -2.13
CA VAL A 35 -3.48 -9.37 -0.84
C VAL A 35 -4.39 -8.39 -0.10
N CYS A 36 -4.67 -8.71 1.15
CA CYS A 36 -5.50 -7.89 2.03
C CYS A 36 -4.65 -7.39 3.18
N LEU A 37 -4.55 -6.08 3.30
CA LEU A 37 -3.83 -5.43 4.40
C LEU A 37 -4.78 -5.31 5.59
N LYS A 38 -4.31 -5.80 6.73
CA LYS A 38 -4.97 -5.81 8.04
C LYS A 38 -4.06 -5.17 9.09
N PRO A 39 -3.69 -3.89 8.92
CA PRO A 39 -2.81 -3.24 9.87
C PRO A 39 -3.48 -3.22 11.25
N ARG A 40 -2.67 -3.30 12.32
CA ARG A 40 -3.16 -3.24 13.70
C ARG A 40 -3.82 -1.90 14.01
N LEU A 41 -3.27 -0.83 13.43
CA LEU A 41 -3.81 0.52 13.46
C LEU A 41 -4.41 0.84 12.10
N ALA A 42 -5.60 1.43 12.09
CA ALA A 42 -6.22 1.92 10.87
C ALA A 42 -5.25 2.82 10.08
N GLU A 43 -5.13 2.61 8.77
CA GLU A 43 -4.39 3.50 7.85
C GLU A 43 -2.90 3.77 8.14
N VAL A 44 -2.28 3.00 9.05
CA VAL A 44 -0.83 3.04 9.34
C VAL A 44 -0.12 1.89 8.66
N ILE A 45 0.97 2.20 7.96
CA ILE A 45 1.89 1.18 7.45
C ILE A 45 2.99 0.98 8.49
N THR A 46 2.84 -0.02 9.35
CA THR A 46 3.79 -0.30 10.43
C THR A 46 5.12 -0.86 9.90
N PRO A 47 6.21 -0.82 10.67
CA PRO A 47 7.45 -1.51 10.30
C PRO A 47 7.26 -3.01 10.05
N THR A 48 6.39 -3.66 10.82
CA THR A 48 6.06 -5.08 10.64
C THR A 48 5.37 -5.31 9.31
N LEU A 49 4.36 -4.49 8.97
CA LEU A 49 3.67 -4.59 7.68
C LEU A 49 4.60 -4.32 6.50
N THR A 50 5.46 -3.31 6.60
CA THR A 50 6.49 -3.03 5.58
C THR A 50 7.35 -4.28 5.33
N ASN A 51 7.84 -4.93 6.39
CA ASN A 51 8.65 -6.14 6.27
C ASN A 51 7.87 -7.32 5.68
N GLU A 52 6.61 -7.52 6.09
CA GLU A 52 5.75 -8.57 5.53
C GLU A 52 5.49 -8.37 4.03
N ILE A 53 5.27 -7.12 3.59
CA ILE A 53 5.11 -6.78 2.17
C ILE A 53 6.43 -7.00 1.40
N ARG A 54 7.57 -6.56 1.93
CA ARG A 54 8.88 -6.79 1.30
C ARG A 54 9.16 -8.29 1.13
N ASN A 55 8.84 -9.11 2.14
CA ASN A 55 8.96 -10.56 2.05
C ASN A 55 8.07 -11.16 0.95
N LEU A 56 6.85 -10.65 0.79
CA LEU A 56 5.97 -11.05 -0.32
C LEU A 56 6.57 -10.65 -1.68
N GLN A 57 7.05 -9.42 -1.82
CA GLN A 57 7.69 -8.94 -3.05
C GLN A 57 8.91 -9.80 -3.43
N ASN A 58 9.78 -10.10 -2.45
CA ASN A 58 10.93 -10.99 -2.67
C ASN A 58 10.49 -12.39 -3.11
N SER A 59 9.46 -12.96 -2.46
CA SER A 59 8.91 -14.26 -2.88
C SER A 59 8.35 -14.26 -4.30
N ILE A 60 7.79 -13.14 -4.76
CA ILE A 60 7.32 -12.98 -6.15
C ILE A 60 8.51 -12.97 -7.11
N VAL A 61 9.59 -12.25 -6.78
CA VAL A 61 10.84 -12.25 -7.57
C VAL A 61 11.43 -13.66 -7.64
N ASP A 62 11.57 -14.35 -6.51
CA ASP A 62 12.12 -15.71 -6.46
C ASP A 62 11.32 -16.70 -7.32
N LYS A 63 9.98 -16.59 -7.28
CA LYS A 63 9.08 -17.39 -8.13
C LYS A 63 9.31 -17.12 -9.61
N TYR A 64 9.47 -15.85 -10.00
CA TYR A 64 9.74 -15.48 -11.39
C TYR A 64 11.11 -15.98 -11.87
N LEU A 65 12.15 -15.79 -11.07
CA LEU A 65 13.51 -16.25 -11.42
C LEU A 65 13.60 -17.77 -11.53
N SER A 66 12.80 -18.49 -10.72
CA SER A 66 12.72 -19.96 -10.80
C SER A 66 11.91 -20.45 -12.00
N SER A 67 10.87 -19.70 -12.40
CA SER A 67 10.00 -20.03 -13.53
C SER A 67 9.34 -18.76 -14.09
N PRO A 68 9.92 -18.15 -15.13
CA PRO A 68 9.39 -16.93 -15.72
C PRO A 68 7.97 -17.12 -16.27
N TRP A 69 7.11 -16.11 -16.11
CA TRP A 69 5.72 -16.17 -16.55
C TRP A 69 5.56 -15.77 -18.02
N GLU A 70 4.55 -16.34 -18.67
CA GLU A 70 4.02 -15.81 -19.93
C GLU A 70 2.99 -14.69 -19.65
N GLY A 71 3.40 -13.46 -19.95
CA GLY A 71 2.61 -12.26 -19.73
C GLY A 71 2.70 -11.72 -18.29
N TYR A 72 1.70 -10.95 -17.88
CA TYR A 72 1.72 -10.25 -16.60
C TYR A 72 1.27 -11.10 -15.41
N PHE A 73 1.93 -10.88 -14.26
CA PHE A 73 1.51 -11.34 -12.95
C PHE A 73 0.86 -10.21 -12.16
N TYR A 74 -0.35 -10.43 -11.68
CA TYR A 74 -1.15 -9.38 -11.03
C TYR A 74 -1.04 -9.45 -9.51
N VAL A 75 -0.73 -8.33 -8.86
CA VAL A 75 -0.81 -8.20 -7.39
C VAL A 75 -1.94 -7.24 -7.06
N ILE A 76 -2.99 -7.74 -6.43
CA ILE A 76 -4.18 -6.94 -6.12
C ILE A 76 -4.19 -6.63 -4.62
N TRP A 77 -3.89 -5.39 -4.28
CA TRP A 77 -3.89 -4.85 -2.92
C TRP A 77 -5.29 -4.39 -2.53
N TYR A 78 -5.76 -4.84 -1.37
CA TYR A 78 -7.03 -4.41 -0.78
C TYR A 78 -6.82 -3.91 0.64
N SER A 79 -7.38 -2.75 0.95
CA SER A 79 -7.42 -2.19 2.29
C SER A 79 -8.67 -2.69 3.02
N HIS A 80 -8.54 -3.44 4.10
CA HIS A 80 -9.71 -3.96 4.80
C HIS A 80 -10.48 -2.86 5.56
N ARG A 81 -11.76 -2.64 5.20
CA ARG A 81 -12.65 -1.65 5.82
C ARG A 81 -12.88 -1.81 7.33
N GLY A 82 -12.76 -3.02 7.86
CA GLY A 82 -13.04 -3.29 9.28
C GLY A 82 -12.03 -2.70 10.27
N HIS A 83 -11.01 -1.99 9.81
CA HIS A 83 -9.97 -1.39 10.66
C HIS A 83 -10.12 0.14 10.74
N GLY A 84 -11.14 0.62 11.47
CA GLY A 84 -11.23 1.99 12.02
C GLY A 84 -11.26 3.18 11.05
N HIS A 85 -11.33 4.39 11.63
CA HIS A 85 -11.42 5.69 10.93
C HIS A 85 -10.22 6.62 11.19
N CYS A 86 -9.14 6.14 11.83
CA CYS A 86 -8.10 7.00 12.40
C CYS A 86 -6.73 6.85 11.74
N GLY A 87 -5.96 7.94 11.74
CA GLY A 87 -4.48 7.93 11.64
C GLY A 87 -3.88 7.63 10.26
N ARG A 88 -3.73 8.67 9.44
CA ARG A 88 -3.16 8.56 8.09
C ARG A 88 -1.64 8.59 8.12
N GLY A 89 -0.98 7.50 7.73
CA GLY A 89 0.41 7.58 7.28
C GLY A 89 1.41 6.71 8.04
N LEU A 90 2.53 7.31 8.43
CA LEU A 90 3.64 6.64 9.10
C LEU A 90 3.26 6.22 10.53
N ASP A 91 3.97 5.21 11.05
CA ASP A 91 3.84 4.80 12.45
C ASP A 91 4.60 5.78 13.37
N PHE A 92 3.95 6.88 13.73
CA PHE A 92 4.57 7.91 14.58
C PHE A 92 4.78 7.44 16.01
N ASN A 93 4.06 6.40 16.47
CA ASN A 93 4.34 5.78 17.76
C ASN A 93 5.68 5.05 17.73
N PHE A 94 5.89 4.23 16.69
CA PHE A 94 7.19 3.59 16.49
C PHE A 94 8.29 4.64 16.37
N ILE A 95 8.15 5.63 15.48
CA ILE A 95 9.14 6.69 15.24
C ILE A 95 9.50 7.41 16.54
N LEU A 96 8.50 7.90 17.29
CA LEU A 96 8.72 8.59 18.56
C LEU A 96 9.43 7.69 19.57
N SER A 97 9.00 6.43 19.71
CA SER A 97 9.61 5.49 20.66
C SER A 97 11.08 5.21 20.35
N THR A 98 11.44 5.10 19.07
CA THR A 98 12.82 4.89 18.65
C THR A 98 13.69 6.12 18.88
N ILE A 99 13.16 7.32 18.64
CA ILE A 99 13.88 8.58 18.90
C ILE A 99 14.11 8.76 20.41
N LEU A 100 13.08 8.58 21.22
CA LEU A 100 13.19 8.72 22.68
C LEU A 100 14.10 7.67 23.33
N SER A 101 14.35 6.54 22.65
CA SER A 101 15.20 5.46 23.15
C SER A 101 16.61 5.43 22.55
N GLY A 102 16.99 6.44 21.75
CA GLY A 102 18.31 6.48 21.10
C GLY A 102 18.53 5.34 20.10
N LYS A 103 17.45 4.91 19.43
CA LYS A 103 17.43 3.82 18.43
C LYS A 103 17.12 4.37 17.05
N GLU A 104 17.75 5.48 16.68
CA GLU A 104 17.42 6.25 15.48
C GLU A 104 17.55 5.41 14.20
N VAL A 105 18.59 4.58 14.13
CA VAL A 105 18.81 3.63 13.01
C VAL A 105 17.59 2.77 12.72
N ALA A 106 16.81 2.40 13.75
CA ALA A 106 15.60 1.59 13.57
C ALA A 106 14.48 2.38 12.88
N PHE A 107 14.31 3.67 13.19
CA PHE A 107 13.34 4.51 12.49
C PHE A 107 13.80 4.79 11.07
N GLU A 108 15.08 5.11 10.85
CA GLU A 108 15.61 5.39 9.52
C GLU A 108 15.44 4.16 8.60
N THR A 109 15.72 2.97 9.14
CA THR A 109 15.50 1.70 8.43
C THR A 109 14.03 1.49 8.10
N TYR A 110 13.11 1.82 9.01
CA TYR A 110 11.68 1.74 8.73
C TYR A 110 11.26 2.64 7.56
N ILE A 111 11.67 3.92 7.57
CA ILE A 111 11.35 4.86 6.49
C ILE A 111 11.99 4.40 5.18
N LYS A 112 13.26 3.98 5.20
CA LYS A 112 13.94 3.43 4.02
C LYS A 112 13.18 2.26 3.42
N ASN A 113 12.86 1.24 4.23
CA ASN A 113 12.17 0.05 3.75
C ASN A 113 10.79 0.38 3.18
N LEU A 114 10.11 1.39 3.74
CA LEU A 114 8.81 1.84 3.25
C LEU A 114 8.94 2.49 1.87
N PHE A 115 9.88 3.42 1.68
CA PHE A 115 10.11 4.06 0.38
C PHE A 115 10.62 3.07 -0.68
N ASP A 116 11.50 2.13 -0.31
CA ASP A 116 11.94 1.05 -1.19
C ASP A 116 10.75 0.21 -1.67
N LEU A 117 9.82 -0.11 -0.77
CA LEU A 117 8.60 -0.84 -1.08
C LEU A 117 7.69 -0.06 -2.04
N LEU A 118 7.50 1.24 -1.82
CA LEU A 118 6.67 2.10 -2.68
C LEU A 118 7.25 2.18 -4.09
N PHE A 119 8.57 2.40 -4.18
CA PHE A 119 9.30 2.42 -5.45
C PHE A 119 9.13 1.11 -6.21
N LEU A 120 9.36 -0.02 -5.52
CA LEU A 120 9.23 -1.36 -6.10
C LEU A 120 7.81 -1.68 -6.56
N ASN A 121 6.79 -1.21 -5.84
CA ASN A 121 5.41 -1.31 -6.30
C ASN A 121 5.16 -0.51 -7.59
N TYR A 122 5.64 0.73 -7.63
CA TYR A 122 5.51 1.63 -8.77
C TYR A 122 6.14 1.03 -10.04
N ILE A 123 7.36 0.49 -9.95
CA ILE A 123 8.06 -0.09 -11.11
C ILE A 123 7.71 -1.56 -11.40
N GLY A 124 6.79 -2.16 -10.64
CA GLY A 124 6.43 -3.57 -10.84
C GLY A 124 7.59 -4.54 -10.57
N LEU A 125 8.42 -4.25 -9.57
CA LEU A 125 9.63 -5.01 -9.22
C LEU A 125 10.69 -5.09 -10.34
N GLY A 126 10.57 -4.32 -11.42
CA GLY A 126 11.38 -4.51 -12.63
C GLY A 126 11.04 -5.79 -13.41
N LEU A 127 9.87 -6.38 -13.14
CA LEU A 127 9.38 -7.62 -13.71
C LEU A 127 8.05 -7.36 -14.45
N PRO A 128 7.50 -8.33 -15.21
CA PRO A 128 6.14 -8.22 -15.74
C PRO A 128 5.08 -8.38 -14.63
N VAL A 129 5.18 -7.56 -13.56
CA VAL A 129 4.25 -7.51 -12.44
C VAL A 129 3.44 -6.23 -12.52
N VAL A 130 2.12 -6.36 -12.38
CA VAL A 130 1.20 -5.22 -12.38
C VAL A 130 0.57 -5.12 -11.01
N ASN A 131 0.93 -4.09 -10.25
CA ASN A 131 0.30 -3.78 -8.99
C ASN A 131 -1.04 -3.07 -9.23
N CYS A 132 -2.05 -3.58 -8.56
CA CYS A 132 -3.41 -3.08 -8.63
C CYS A 132 -3.90 -2.75 -7.22
N SER A 133 -4.68 -1.68 -7.08
CA SER A 133 -5.33 -1.31 -5.82
C SER A 133 -6.84 -1.43 -5.93
N ILE A 134 -7.48 -1.94 -4.88
CA ILE A 134 -8.92 -1.80 -4.66
C ILE A 134 -9.10 -0.97 -3.39
N ILE A 135 -9.61 0.24 -3.58
CA ILE A 135 -9.71 1.28 -2.57
C ILE A 135 -11.18 1.58 -2.45
N ASP A 136 -11.75 1.24 -1.31
CA ASP A 136 -13.19 1.26 -1.16
C ASP A 136 -13.65 2.14 0.00
N ARG A 137 -12.71 2.93 0.52
CA ARG A 137 -12.81 3.93 1.59
C ARG A 137 -11.85 5.07 1.31
N ASP A 138 -11.99 6.18 2.02
CA ASP A 138 -11.00 7.26 2.02
C ASP A 138 -9.66 6.75 2.58
N ILE A 139 -8.56 7.16 1.95
CA ILE A 139 -7.19 6.90 2.39
C ILE A 139 -6.38 8.19 2.24
N ARG A 140 -5.46 8.50 3.16
CA ARG A 140 -4.54 9.66 3.03
C ARG A 140 -3.14 9.34 3.55
N GLY A 141 -2.23 10.30 3.43
CA GLY A 141 -0.84 10.17 3.88
C GLY A 141 -0.12 9.05 3.14
N ILE A 142 0.87 8.40 3.76
CA ILE A 142 1.66 7.37 3.07
C ILE A 142 0.84 6.15 2.60
N SER A 143 -0.28 5.88 3.27
CA SER A 143 -1.22 4.84 2.85
C SER A 143 -1.86 5.18 1.50
N GLN A 144 -2.18 6.45 1.26
CA GLN A 144 -2.63 6.91 -0.06
C GLN A 144 -1.57 6.64 -1.12
N GLU A 145 -0.30 6.94 -0.82
CA GLU A 145 0.80 6.73 -1.77
C GLU A 145 0.99 5.25 -2.09
N PHE A 146 0.94 4.38 -1.07
CA PHE A 146 0.98 2.93 -1.27
C PHE A 146 -0.07 2.42 -2.25
N PHE A 147 -1.28 2.98 -2.21
CA PHE A 147 -2.35 2.56 -3.09
C PHE A 147 -2.35 3.30 -4.43
N PHE A 148 -2.23 4.63 -4.47
CA PHE A 148 -2.37 5.42 -5.70
C PHE A 148 -1.13 5.40 -6.60
N LEU A 149 0.03 4.99 -6.09
CA LEU A 149 1.23 4.79 -6.92
C LEU A 149 1.21 3.45 -7.68
N ASN A 150 0.25 2.56 -7.41
CA ASN A 150 0.09 1.34 -8.19
C ASN A 150 -0.43 1.65 -9.61
N GLN A 151 -0.10 0.79 -10.58
CA GLN A 151 -0.37 1.04 -12.00
C GLN A 151 -1.87 1.10 -12.33
N ILE A 152 -2.70 0.36 -11.60
CA ILE A 152 -4.16 0.28 -11.79
C ILE A 152 -4.88 0.46 -10.46
N ASN A 153 -5.72 1.48 -10.34
CA ASN A 153 -6.38 1.86 -9.07
C ASN A 153 -7.89 1.87 -9.21
N PHE A 154 -8.56 0.86 -8.66
CA PHE A 154 -10.01 0.79 -8.53
C PHE A 154 -10.44 1.53 -7.28
N ILE A 155 -11.21 2.60 -7.44
CA ILE A 155 -11.67 3.50 -6.38
C ILE A 155 -13.19 3.41 -6.30
N LYS A 156 -13.72 3.15 -5.11
CA LYS A 156 -15.17 3.10 -4.94
C LYS A 156 -15.75 4.50 -5.12
N ASN A 157 -16.77 4.61 -5.96
CA ASN A 157 -17.63 5.78 -6.01
C ASN A 157 -18.97 5.42 -5.36
N ALA A 158 -19.26 6.00 -4.19
CA ALA A 158 -20.52 5.76 -3.49
C ALA A 158 -21.73 6.42 -4.17
N THR A 159 -21.51 7.36 -5.10
CA THR A 159 -22.57 8.19 -5.71
C THR A 159 -23.05 7.69 -7.07
N GLN A 160 -22.30 6.81 -7.75
CA GLN A 160 -22.70 6.24 -9.05
C GLN A 160 -23.43 4.90 -8.86
N THR A 161 -24.62 4.80 -9.45
CA THR A 161 -25.43 3.57 -9.49
C THR A 161 -25.15 2.69 -10.70
N SER A 162 -24.54 3.22 -11.76
CA SER A 162 -24.19 2.47 -12.98
C SER A 162 -22.79 1.86 -12.90
N VAL A 163 -22.65 0.62 -13.38
CA VAL A 163 -21.35 -0.03 -13.56
C VAL A 163 -20.74 0.52 -14.86
N GLU A 164 -19.63 1.25 -14.78
CA GLU A 164 -18.90 1.66 -15.97
C GLU A 164 -18.24 0.42 -16.60
N ASP A 165 -18.61 0.10 -17.84
CA ASP A 165 -18.05 -1.05 -18.60
C ASP A 165 -16.69 -0.74 -19.24
N LYS A 166 -16.16 0.48 -19.01
CA LYS A 166 -14.90 0.95 -19.58
C LYS A 166 -14.04 1.63 -18.53
N ILE A 167 -12.75 1.59 -18.82
CA ILE A 167 -11.69 2.29 -18.14
C ILE A 167 -11.84 3.79 -18.44
N LEU A 168 -12.54 4.53 -17.58
CA LEU A 168 -12.55 5.99 -17.67
C LEU A 168 -11.48 6.53 -16.72
N SER A 169 -10.43 7.12 -17.29
CA SER A 169 -9.40 7.78 -16.50
C SER A 169 -10.04 8.88 -15.66
N VAL A 170 -9.86 8.79 -14.35
CA VAL A 170 -10.35 9.79 -13.40
C VAL A 170 -9.32 10.90 -13.28
N ASN A 171 -9.75 12.15 -13.21
CA ASN A 171 -8.84 13.24 -12.83
C ASN A 171 -8.38 13.01 -11.39
N LEU A 172 -7.08 12.94 -11.17
CA LEU A 172 -6.49 12.71 -9.86
C LEU A 172 -6.99 13.72 -8.80
N GLN A 173 -7.30 14.96 -9.20
CA GLN A 173 -7.87 15.96 -8.29
C GLN A 173 -9.24 15.55 -7.72
N ASP A 174 -10.00 14.74 -8.44
CA ASP A 174 -11.31 14.27 -7.98
C ASP A 174 -11.18 13.18 -6.89
N ILE A 175 -9.99 12.62 -6.68
CA ILE A 175 -9.74 11.50 -5.76
C ILE A 175 -8.68 11.82 -4.71
N SER A 176 -7.78 12.78 -4.95
CA SER A 176 -6.91 13.37 -3.92
C SER A 176 -6.37 14.74 -4.30
N ASN A 177 -6.35 15.61 -3.30
CA ASN A 177 -5.75 16.94 -3.35
C ASN A 177 -4.47 17.07 -2.50
N ARG A 178 -3.94 15.97 -1.95
CA ARG A 178 -2.78 15.96 -1.05
C ARG A 178 -1.81 14.89 -1.50
N GLN A 179 -1.07 15.17 -2.56
CA GLN A 179 -0.04 14.29 -3.12
C GLN A 179 1.30 14.58 -2.45
N VAL A 180 2.03 13.52 -2.13
CA VAL A 180 3.41 13.62 -1.62
C VAL A 180 4.40 13.66 -2.77
N PHE A 181 4.15 12.88 -3.81
CA PHE A 181 5.04 12.77 -4.95
C PHE A 181 4.72 13.79 -6.04
N PRO A 182 5.64 14.03 -7.00
CA PRO A 182 5.35 14.84 -8.17
C PRO A 182 4.16 14.30 -8.97
N LYS A 183 3.29 15.21 -9.42
CA LYS A 183 2.04 14.90 -10.14
C LYS A 183 2.23 13.90 -11.30
N PHE A 184 3.32 14.02 -12.04
CA PHE A 184 3.58 13.19 -13.22
C PHE A 184 3.72 11.70 -12.90
N LEU A 185 4.13 11.31 -11.68
CA LEU A 185 4.18 9.90 -11.29
C LEU A 185 2.79 9.29 -11.25
N TYR A 186 1.80 10.03 -10.74
CA TYR A 186 0.42 9.55 -10.72
C TYR A 186 -0.24 9.60 -12.10
N GLU A 187 0.14 10.55 -12.96
CA GLU A 187 -0.42 10.67 -14.32
C GLU A 187 -0.09 9.45 -15.20
N ASN A 188 0.95 8.68 -14.85
CA ASN A 188 1.27 7.40 -15.50
C ASN A 188 0.38 6.24 -15.02
N ASN A 189 -0.36 6.43 -13.92
CA ASN A 189 -1.23 5.41 -13.35
C ASN A 189 -2.65 5.53 -13.89
N ARG A 190 -3.38 4.42 -13.85
CA ARG A 190 -4.76 4.37 -14.33
C ARG A 190 -5.72 4.31 -13.16
N PHE A 191 -6.77 5.12 -13.20
CA PHE A 191 -7.76 5.23 -12.13
C PHE A 191 -9.15 4.90 -12.66
N TYR A 192 -9.94 4.21 -11.85
CA TYR A 192 -11.22 3.63 -12.24
C TYR A 192 -12.21 3.78 -11.11
N ARG A 193 -13.44 4.21 -11.41
CA ARG A 193 -14.52 4.20 -10.42
C ARG A 193 -15.31 2.91 -10.48
N PHE A 194 -15.72 2.40 -9.33
CA PHE A 194 -16.66 1.28 -9.24
C PHE A 194 -17.73 1.51 -8.19
N SER A 195 -18.94 1.01 -8.45
CA SER A 195 -20.05 1.04 -7.50
C SER A 195 -20.01 -0.17 -6.56
N ASN A 196 -19.83 -1.37 -7.15
CA ASN A 196 -19.77 -2.65 -6.44
C ASN A 196 -18.52 -3.44 -6.82
N ILE A 197 -17.95 -4.17 -5.86
CA ILE A 197 -16.76 -5.01 -6.12
C ILE A 197 -17.15 -6.17 -7.03
N ASN A 198 -16.70 -6.12 -8.29
CA ASN A 198 -16.80 -7.20 -9.25
C ASN A 198 -15.40 -7.62 -9.72
N LEU A 199 -14.81 -8.58 -9.01
CA LEU A 199 -13.46 -9.06 -9.30
C LEU A 199 -13.31 -9.66 -10.70
N LYS A 200 -14.37 -10.26 -11.26
CA LYS A 200 -14.32 -10.82 -12.62
C LYS A 200 -14.20 -9.71 -13.66
N ALA A 201 -14.98 -8.63 -13.50
CA ALA A 201 -14.91 -7.46 -14.36
C ALA A 201 -13.56 -6.74 -14.21
N MET A 202 -13.12 -6.48 -12.97
CA MET A 202 -11.82 -5.84 -12.70
C MET A 202 -10.66 -6.62 -13.34
N ARG A 203 -10.64 -7.96 -13.22
CA ARG A 203 -9.62 -8.80 -13.87
C ARG A 203 -9.65 -8.71 -15.39
N ARG A 204 -10.83 -8.66 -16.00
CA ARG A 204 -10.97 -8.45 -17.45
C ARG A 204 -10.42 -7.10 -17.86
N LEU A 205 -10.71 -6.03 -17.10
CA LEU A 205 -10.19 -4.70 -17.37
C LEU A 205 -8.66 -4.71 -17.29
N ILE A 206 -8.09 -5.27 -16.23
CA ILE A 206 -6.64 -5.42 -16.07
C ILE A 206 -6.04 -6.16 -17.27
N ALA A 207 -6.59 -7.32 -17.65
CA ALA A 207 -6.06 -8.15 -18.74
C ALA A 207 -6.11 -7.46 -20.11
N ASN A 208 -7.04 -6.52 -20.31
CA ASN A 208 -7.19 -5.77 -21.55
C ASN A 208 -6.40 -4.44 -21.55
N THR A 209 -5.69 -4.14 -20.47
CA THR A 209 -4.92 -2.90 -20.35
C THR A 209 -3.46 -3.16 -20.65
N GLU A 210 -2.94 -2.56 -21.72
CA GLU A 210 -1.51 -2.61 -22.03
C GLU A 210 -0.71 -1.81 -21.01
N MET A 211 0.33 -2.39 -20.41
CA MET A 211 1.21 -1.65 -19.49
C MET A 211 2.43 -1.16 -20.26
N PRO A 212 2.72 0.16 -20.24
CA PRO A 212 3.97 0.64 -20.79
C PRO A 212 5.14 0.02 -20.00
N SER A 213 6.16 -0.44 -20.71
CA SER A 213 7.43 -0.79 -20.07
C SER A 213 8.12 0.49 -19.63
N LEU A 214 8.64 0.50 -18.40
CA LEU A 214 9.55 1.56 -17.97
C LEU A 214 10.94 1.23 -18.49
N ASP A 215 11.57 2.17 -19.19
CA ASP A 215 12.98 2.04 -19.57
C ASP A 215 13.90 2.26 -18.35
N GLU A 216 15.13 1.76 -18.43
CA GLU A 216 16.09 1.82 -17.32
C GLU A 216 16.42 3.26 -16.89
N ALA A 217 16.53 4.19 -17.85
CA ALA A 217 16.86 5.58 -17.55
C ALA A 217 15.73 6.28 -16.77
N LEU A 218 14.47 5.97 -17.12
CA LEU A 218 13.29 6.43 -16.41
C LEU A 218 13.22 5.82 -15.01
N ILE A 219 13.52 4.52 -14.86
CA ILE A 219 13.58 3.85 -13.55
C ILE A 219 14.59 4.53 -12.63
N GLU A 220 15.80 4.80 -13.10
CA GLU A 220 16.83 5.48 -12.29
C GLU A 220 16.41 6.92 -11.94
N ARG A 221 15.80 7.65 -12.89
CA ARG A 221 15.27 8.99 -12.62
C ARG A 221 14.16 8.96 -11.56
N ILE A 222 13.25 8.00 -11.63
CA ILE A 222 12.19 7.83 -10.63
C ILE A 222 12.80 7.49 -9.28
N LYS A 223 13.78 6.59 -9.23
CA LYS A 223 14.46 6.19 -8.00
C LYS A 223 15.07 7.39 -7.27
N LEU A 224 15.71 8.30 -7.99
CA LEU A 224 16.25 9.54 -7.41
C LEU A 224 15.17 10.38 -6.72
N ILE A 225 13.96 10.47 -7.30
CA ILE A 225 12.84 11.21 -6.69
C ILE A 225 12.36 10.52 -5.42
N PHE A 226 12.26 9.19 -5.43
CA PHE A 226 11.90 8.43 -4.22
C PHE A 226 12.97 8.59 -3.13
N ASP A 227 14.25 8.58 -3.49
CA ASP A 227 15.36 8.77 -2.57
C ASP A 227 15.40 10.19 -1.97
N GLU A 228 15.11 11.21 -2.77
CA GLU A 228 15.00 12.61 -2.34
C GLU A 228 13.88 12.76 -1.29
N ILE A 229 12.66 12.36 -1.63
CA ILE A 229 11.50 12.48 -0.72
C ILE A 229 11.70 11.64 0.55
N LYS A 230 12.34 10.47 0.44
CA LYS A 230 12.73 9.65 1.60
C LYS A 230 13.65 10.41 2.54
N ASN A 231 14.71 11.02 2.01
CA ASN A 231 15.69 11.76 2.81
C ASN A 231 15.08 13.04 3.41
N GLU A 232 14.21 13.73 2.67
CA GLU A 232 13.41 14.84 3.17
C GLU A 232 12.53 14.39 4.34
N THR A 233 11.81 13.28 4.19
CA THR A 233 10.94 12.73 5.24
C THR A 233 11.72 12.42 6.52
N ILE A 234 12.90 11.80 6.42
CA ILE A 234 13.78 11.53 7.56
C ILE A 234 14.22 12.85 8.22
N SER A 235 14.65 13.82 7.42
CA SER A 235 15.12 15.13 7.88
C SER A 235 14.01 15.91 8.59
N GLU A 236 12.79 15.91 8.05
CA GLU A 236 11.62 16.53 8.65
C GLU A 236 11.27 15.90 10.00
N ILE A 237 11.33 14.57 10.10
CA ILE A 237 11.10 13.87 11.37
C ILE A 237 12.16 14.27 12.41
N TYR A 238 13.43 14.34 12.03
CA TYR A 238 14.49 14.82 12.92
C TYR A 238 14.28 16.28 13.35
N ASN A 239 13.92 17.15 12.41
CA ASN A 239 13.64 18.55 12.70
C ASN A 239 12.44 18.71 13.64
N LEU A 240 11.37 17.91 13.44
CA LEU A 240 10.24 17.87 14.36
C LEU A 240 10.66 17.38 15.74
N ALA A 241 11.50 16.36 15.83
CA ALA A 241 12.00 15.84 17.10
C ALA A 241 12.87 16.85 17.85
N SER A 242 13.71 17.61 17.15
CA SER A 242 14.64 18.58 17.76
C SER A 242 13.96 19.90 18.12
N THR A 243 13.05 20.40 17.29
CA THR A 243 12.44 21.74 17.45
C THR A 243 11.05 21.70 18.07
N ASN A 244 10.31 20.60 17.89
CA ASN A 244 8.90 20.52 18.28
C ASN A 244 8.49 19.11 18.74
N LEU A 245 9.25 18.54 19.67
CA LEU A 245 9.00 17.20 20.21
C LEU A 245 7.56 17.02 20.72
N LYS A 246 6.97 18.08 21.28
CA LYS A 246 5.56 18.08 21.75
C LYS A 246 4.57 17.83 20.62
N LEU A 247 4.82 18.36 19.41
CA LEU A 247 3.99 18.08 18.24
C LEU A 247 4.11 16.62 17.83
N LEU A 248 5.33 16.08 17.77
CA LEU A 248 5.56 14.66 17.46
C LEU A 248 4.87 13.73 18.47
N GLN A 249 4.97 14.06 19.77
CA GLN A 249 4.24 13.37 20.85
C GLN A 249 2.72 13.43 20.65
N ARG A 250 2.18 14.60 20.31
CA ARG A 250 0.75 14.76 20.04
C ARG A 250 0.30 13.91 18.85
N ILE A 251 1.07 13.88 17.77
CA ILE A 251 0.75 13.06 16.58
C ILE A 251 0.72 11.57 16.96
N ALA A 252 1.74 11.08 17.67
CA ALA A 252 1.80 9.70 18.14
C ALA A 252 0.62 9.34 19.08
N GLN A 253 0.30 10.21 20.04
CA GLN A 253 -0.83 10.05 20.95
C GLN A 253 -2.18 10.01 20.21
N MET A 254 -2.38 10.88 19.22
CA MET A 254 -3.59 10.87 18.40
C MET A 254 -3.77 9.52 17.70
N GLN A 255 -2.70 8.93 17.17
CA GLN A 255 -2.75 7.58 16.58
C GLN A 255 -3.16 6.48 17.58
N MET A 256 -2.80 6.61 18.87
CA MET A 256 -3.18 5.62 19.90
C MET A 256 -4.59 5.83 20.47
N SER A 257 -5.03 7.07 20.63
CA SER A 257 -6.31 7.40 21.28
C SER A 257 -7.54 6.83 20.55
N HIS A 258 -7.41 6.49 19.27
CA HIS A 258 -8.48 5.90 18.47
C HIS A 258 -8.52 4.37 18.48
N LEU A 259 -7.57 3.69 19.15
CA LEU A 259 -7.64 2.24 19.45
C LEU A 259 -8.70 1.90 20.51
N SER A 260 -9.05 2.88 21.36
CA SER A 260 -9.93 2.70 22.52
C SER A 260 -11.38 3.09 22.23
N ALA A 261 -11.69 3.57 21.02
CA ALA A 261 -13.07 3.78 20.60
C ALA A 261 -13.70 2.40 20.30
N PRO A 262 -14.81 2.03 20.95
CA PRO A 262 -15.51 0.82 20.58
C PRO A 262 -15.93 0.93 19.12
N VAL A 263 -15.63 -0.10 18.34
CA VAL A 263 -16.21 -0.28 17.01
C VAL A 263 -17.72 -0.30 17.22
N SER A 264 -18.42 0.77 16.83
CA SER A 264 -19.87 0.72 16.76
C SER A 264 -20.20 -0.35 15.71
N ASN A 265 -20.88 -1.40 16.17
CA ASN A 265 -21.49 -2.38 15.30
C ASN A 265 -22.66 -1.70 14.60
N ASP A 266 -22.38 -0.90 13.59
CA ASP A 266 -23.42 -0.39 12.70
C ASP A 266 -23.50 -1.32 11.48
N LEU A 267 -24.69 -1.91 11.37
CA LEU A 267 -25.18 -2.96 10.47
C LEU A 267 -24.94 -2.72 8.97
#